data_AF-A0A2M7X3H2-F1
#
_entry.id   AF-A0A2M7X3H2-F1
#
_cell.length_a   1.000
_cell.length_b   1.000
_cell.length_c   1.000
_cell.angle_alpha   90.00
_cell.angle_beta   90.00
_cell.angle_gamma   90.00
#
_symmetry.space_group_name_H-M   'P 1'
#
loop_
_entity.id
_entity.type
_entity.pdbx_description
1 polymer ?
#
loop_
_entity_poly.entity_id
_entity_poly.type
_entity_poly.pdbx_seq_one_letter_code
_entity_poly.pdbx_strand_id
1 'polypeptide(L)'
;SSGPLGSGLSQSCGMAYTALLNKSSWNVFCLTSDGEHQEGNTWEAVLFAAKYQLGNLIQIVDRNNIQIDGFTEDVMPLDSLNEKYQSFGWHVQDIDGHNFEAIIDAVNEAKSNYQKPSIIIAHTIPGKGVEFMEELPEWHGKSPSLGETVEALYELRTLAGAIESDHD
;
A
#
# COMPACT_ATOMS: atom_id res chain seq x y z
N SER A 1 -17.25 -1.34 -3.01
CA SER A 1 -16.78 -1.78 -4.33
C SER A 1 -15.58 -0.92 -4.67
N SER A 2 -14.38 -1.48 -4.89
CA SER A 2 -13.18 -0.71 -5.24
C SER A 2 -12.99 -0.70 -6.75
N GLY A 3 -12.39 -1.73 -7.34
CA GLY A 3 -12.30 -1.98 -8.80
C GLY A 3 -11.59 -0.87 -9.58
N PRO A 4 -12.31 0.16 -10.05
CA PRO A 4 -11.71 1.40 -10.54
C PRO A 4 -10.66 2.00 -9.59
N LEU A 5 -9.41 2.06 -10.06
CA LEU A 5 -8.30 2.70 -9.37
C LEU A 5 -8.63 4.17 -9.05
N GLY A 6 -8.08 4.66 -7.94
CA GLY A 6 -8.17 6.03 -7.45
C GLY A 6 -9.44 6.30 -6.64
N SER A 7 -10.41 5.38 -6.66
CA SER A 7 -11.69 5.56 -5.97
C SER A 7 -11.70 5.03 -4.53
N GLY A 8 -10.74 4.18 -4.16
CA GLY A 8 -10.66 3.57 -2.83
C GLY A 8 -10.46 4.62 -1.74
N LEU A 9 -9.49 5.52 -1.93
CA LEU A 9 -9.18 6.55 -0.95
C LEU A 9 -10.36 7.52 -0.73
N SER A 10 -11.07 7.91 -1.79
CA SER A 10 -12.27 8.76 -1.68
C SER A 10 -13.38 8.08 -0.87
N GLN A 11 -13.60 6.78 -1.06
CA GLN A 11 -14.56 6.01 -0.26
C GLN A 11 -14.13 5.94 1.22
N SER A 12 -12.85 5.65 1.48
CA SER A 12 -12.28 5.62 2.82
C SER A 12 -12.36 6.98 3.53
N CYS A 13 -12.18 8.09 2.81
CA CYS A 13 -12.42 9.43 3.33
C CYS A 13 -13.86 9.62 3.82
N GLY A 14 -14.85 9.17 3.03
CA GLY A 14 -16.27 9.24 3.42
C GLY A 14 -16.58 8.40 4.67
N MET A 15 -15.98 7.21 4.78
CA MET A 15 -16.09 6.37 5.98
C MET A 15 -15.46 7.05 7.19
N ALA A 16 -14.22 7.54 7.08
CA ALA A 16 -13.50 8.19 8.16
C ALA A 16 -14.22 9.47 8.64
N TYR A 17 -14.75 10.26 7.70
CA TYR A 17 -15.55 11.43 8.00
C TYR A 17 -16.85 11.09 8.72
N THR A 18 -17.51 9.99 8.36
CA THR A 18 -18.70 9.51 9.07
C THR A 18 -18.37 9.08 10.50
N ALA A 19 -17.23 8.42 10.73
CA ALA A 19 -16.75 8.11 12.09
C ALA A 19 -16.59 9.38 12.92
N LEU A 20 -16.00 10.43 12.34
CA LEU A 20 -15.82 11.72 12.99
C LEU A 20 -17.16 12.34 13.39
N LEU A 21 -18.12 12.41 12.46
CA LEU A 21 -19.47 12.94 12.73
C LEU A 21 -20.20 12.16 13.84
N ASN A 22 -20.03 10.83 13.85
CA ASN A 22 -20.63 9.95 14.84
C ASN A 22 -19.84 9.83 16.14
N LYS A 23 -18.71 10.55 16.29
CA LYS A 23 -17.78 10.44 17.42
C LYS A 23 -17.36 8.99 17.71
N SER A 24 -17.19 8.21 16.65
CA SER A 24 -16.77 6.82 16.75
C SER A 24 -15.25 6.71 16.94
N SER A 25 -14.79 5.63 17.57
CA SER A 25 -13.38 5.40 17.89
C SER A 25 -12.66 4.44 16.95
N TRP A 26 -13.31 4.00 15.87
CA TRP A 26 -12.71 3.07 14.91
C TRP A 26 -11.87 3.81 13.86
N ASN A 27 -10.80 3.14 13.42
CA ASN A 27 -9.92 3.61 12.35
C ASN A 27 -10.35 3.02 11.00
N VAL A 28 -10.10 3.77 9.93
CA VAL A 28 -10.26 3.33 8.56
C VAL A 28 -8.88 3.09 7.97
N PHE A 29 -8.67 1.89 7.48
CA PHE A 29 -7.48 1.54 6.72
C PHE A 29 -7.81 1.52 5.23
N CYS A 30 -6.93 2.12 4.43
CA CYS A 30 -7.03 2.11 2.97
C CYS A 30 -5.70 1.62 2.39
N LEU A 31 -5.71 0.44 1.77
CA LEU A 31 -4.56 -0.05 1.00
C LEU A 31 -4.70 0.43 -0.43
N THR A 32 -3.62 0.99 -0.97
CA THR A 32 -3.53 1.55 -2.33
C THR A 32 -2.21 1.12 -2.97
N SER A 33 -2.12 1.08 -4.29
CA SER A 33 -0.82 0.92 -4.98
C SER A 33 -0.21 2.26 -5.33
N ASP A 34 1.09 2.31 -5.63
CA ASP A 34 1.72 3.50 -6.20
C ASP A 34 1.13 3.88 -7.56
N GLY A 35 0.91 2.94 -8.48
CA GLY A 35 0.24 3.20 -9.77
C GLY A 35 -1.13 3.86 -9.64
N GLU A 36 -1.90 3.54 -8.59
CA GLU A 36 -3.18 4.21 -8.27
C GLU A 36 -3.04 5.71 -8.01
N HIS A 37 -1.85 6.20 -7.62
CA HIS A 37 -1.59 7.62 -7.37
C HIS A 37 -1.43 8.45 -8.64
N GLN A 38 -1.46 7.83 -9.81
CA GLN A 38 -1.56 8.55 -11.09
C GLN A 38 -2.97 9.07 -11.35
N GLU A 39 -3.97 8.55 -10.65
CA GLU A 39 -5.36 9.00 -10.77
C GLU A 39 -5.59 10.34 -10.05
N GLY A 40 -6.19 11.30 -10.76
CA GLY A 40 -6.50 12.62 -10.22
C GLY A 40 -7.40 12.58 -8.98
N ASN A 41 -8.34 11.63 -8.94
CA ASN A 41 -9.27 11.45 -7.82
C ASN A 41 -8.55 11.10 -6.50
N THR A 42 -7.40 10.43 -6.55
CA THR A 42 -6.56 10.17 -5.37
C THR A 42 -6.16 11.48 -4.70
N TRP A 43 -5.71 12.46 -5.48
CA TRP A 43 -5.26 13.77 -4.97
C TRP A 43 -6.42 14.63 -4.44
N GLU A 44 -7.61 14.53 -5.04
CA GLU A 44 -8.81 15.16 -4.48
C GLU A 44 -9.17 14.59 -3.10
N ALA A 45 -9.05 13.26 -2.92
CA ALA A 45 -9.27 12.61 -1.63
C ALA A 45 -8.19 13.00 -0.60
N VAL A 46 -6.92 13.10 -1.01
CA VAL A 46 -5.80 13.57 -0.16
C VAL A 46 -6.10 14.97 0.41
N LEU A 47 -6.55 15.89 -0.44
CA LEU A 47 -6.96 17.24 -0.04
C LEU A 47 -8.16 17.22 0.92
N PHE A 48 -9.17 16.40 0.62
CA PHE A 48 -10.36 16.26 1.47
C PHE A 48 -10.01 15.76 2.87
N ALA A 49 -9.20 14.71 2.99
CA ALA A 49 -8.83 14.13 4.28
C ALA A 49 -8.08 15.13 5.16
N ALA A 50 -7.18 15.92 4.57
CA ALA A 50 -6.46 16.97 5.28
C ALA A 50 -7.39 18.10 5.72
N LYS A 51 -8.29 18.55 4.84
CA LYS A 51 -9.29 19.60 5.15
C LYS A 51 -10.12 19.27 6.39
N TYR A 52 -10.51 18.01 6.54
CA TYR A 52 -11.34 17.53 7.65
C TYR A 52 -10.55 16.90 8.79
N GLN A 53 -9.21 16.95 8.74
CA GLN A 53 -8.33 16.42 9.79
C GLN A 53 -8.69 14.98 10.17
N LEU A 54 -8.84 14.11 9.18
CA LEU A 54 -9.27 12.72 9.37
C LEU A 54 -8.18 11.86 10.02
N GLY A 55 -7.86 12.11 11.30
CA GLY A 55 -6.82 11.38 12.05
C GLY A 55 -7.14 9.91 12.33
N ASN A 56 -8.36 9.47 12.03
CA ASN A 56 -8.75 8.07 12.04
C ASN A 56 -8.56 7.39 10.67
N LEU A 57 -8.07 8.09 9.64
CA LEU A 57 -7.75 7.54 8.33
C LEU A 57 -6.26 7.21 8.25
N ILE A 58 -5.96 5.94 7.95
CA ILE A 58 -4.60 5.43 7.74
C ILE A 58 -4.55 4.84 6.34
N GLN A 59 -3.87 5.52 5.43
CA GLN A 59 -3.54 5.01 4.10
C GLN A 59 -2.24 4.23 4.17
N ILE A 60 -2.18 3.08 3.52
CA ILE A 60 -0.96 2.31 3.29
C ILE A 60 -0.77 2.23 1.78
N VAL A 61 0.36 2.70 1.29
CA VAL A 61 0.74 2.61 -0.12
C VAL A 61 1.69 1.44 -0.28
N ASP A 62 1.31 0.49 -1.12
CA ASP A 62 2.23 -0.51 -1.66
C ASP A 62 3.11 0.18 -2.71
N ARG A 63 4.30 0.63 -2.28
CA ARG A 63 5.29 1.29 -3.13
C ARG A 63 6.25 0.22 -3.66
N ASN A 64 5.78 -0.48 -4.69
CA ASN A 64 6.49 -1.61 -5.31
C ASN A 64 7.14 -1.27 -6.66
N ASN A 65 6.99 -0.03 -7.12
CA ASN A 65 7.61 0.56 -8.29
C ASN A 65 7.20 -0.05 -9.65
N ILE A 66 6.14 -0.88 -9.69
CA ILE A 66 5.64 -1.47 -10.94
C ILE A 66 4.19 -1.11 -11.23
N GLN A 67 3.82 -1.18 -12.50
CA GLN A 67 2.46 -1.16 -13.01
C GLN A 67 2.36 -2.03 -14.26
N ILE A 68 1.17 -2.12 -14.87
CA ILE A 68 0.92 -3.02 -16.01
C ILE A 68 1.93 -2.82 -17.16
N ASP A 69 2.23 -1.57 -17.50
CA ASP A 69 3.09 -1.23 -18.65
C ASP A 69 4.59 -1.10 -18.31
N GLY A 70 5.01 -1.46 -17.09
CA GLY A 70 6.42 -1.42 -16.68
C GLY A 70 6.64 -0.76 -15.32
N PHE A 71 7.83 -0.20 -15.11
CA PHE A 71 8.15 0.51 -13.87
C PHE A 71 7.40 1.85 -13.79
N THR A 72 6.86 2.20 -12.62
CA THR A 72 6.13 3.45 -12.43
C THR A 72 7.00 4.67 -12.74
N GLU A 73 8.29 4.61 -12.41
CA GLU A 73 9.26 5.70 -12.68
C GLU A 73 9.64 5.86 -14.16
N ASP A 74 9.33 4.88 -15.02
CA ASP A 74 9.50 5.03 -16.46
C ASP A 74 8.20 5.50 -17.14
N VAL A 75 7.05 5.01 -16.67
CA VAL A 75 5.76 5.31 -17.30
C VAL A 75 5.20 6.66 -16.84
N MET A 76 5.15 6.92 -15.53
CA MET A 76 4.68 8.17 -14.95
C MET A 76 5.25 8.33 -13.53
N PRO A 77 6.41 9.01 -13.41
CA PRO A 77 7.14 9.15 -12.14
C PRO A 77 6.30 9.75 -11.01
N LEU A 78 6.41 9.18 -9.81
CA LEU A 78 5.64 9.61 -8.64
C LEU A 78 6.50 10.29 -7.58
N ASP A 79 7.82 10.17 -7.65
CA ASP A 79 8.70 10.73 -6.64
C ASP A 79 8.76 12.27 -6.66
N SER A 80 8.95 12.94 -5.53
CA SER A 80 8.95 12.40 -4.16
C SER A 80 7.51 12.28 -3.62
N LEU A 81 7.01 11.07 -3.33
CA LEU A 81 5.62 10.86 -2.88
C LEU A 81 5.41 11.38 -1.45
N ASN A 82 6.39 11.13 -0.58
CA ASN A 82 6.41 11.62 0.80
C ASN A 82 6.27 13.15 0.88
N GLU A 83 7.04 13.90 0.10
CA GLU A 83 7.00 15.37 0.08
C GLU A 83 5.63 15.90 -0.40
N LYS A 84 5.03 15.25 -1.41
CA LYS A 84 3.68 15.60 -1.88
C LYS A 84 2.69 15.49 -0.72
N TYR A 85 2.65 14.36 -0.03
CA TYR A 85 1.74 14.16 1.12
C TYR A 85 2.04 15.10 2.29
N GLN A 86 3.31 15.34 2.62
CA GLN A 86 3.71 16.32 3.64
C GLN A 86 3.19 17.72 3.29
N SER A 87 3.28 18.12 2.01
CA SER A 87 2.78 19.42 1.54
C SER A 87 1.26 19.57 1.69
N PHE A 88 0.51 18.46 1.64
CA PHE A 88 -0.93 18.42 1.88
C PHE A 88 -1.29 18.29 3.38
N GLY A 89 -0.31 18.29 4.28
CA GLY A 89 -0.53 18.27 5.73
C GLY A 89 -0.80 16.90 6.33
N TRP A 90 -0.43 15.82 5.63
CA TRP A 90 -0.52 14.47 6.15
C TRP A 90 0.63 14.14 7.11
N HIS A 91 0.40 13.18 7.99
CA HIS A 91 1.46 12.49 8.71
C HIS A 91 2.04 11.39 7.82
N VAL A 92 3.35 11.43 7.55
CA VAL A 92 3.99 10.60 6.53
C VAL A 92 5.06 9.73 7.18
N GLN A 93 5.03 8.44 6.87
CA GLN A 93 6.00 7.45 7.33
C GLN A 93 6.49 6.63 6.13
N ASP A 94 7.81 6.54 5.96
CA ASP A 94 8.45 5.66 4.97
C ASP A 94 8.99 4.43 5.70
N ILE A 95 8.62 3.23 5.27
CA ILE A 95 9.02 1.98 5.93
C ILE A 95 9.45 0.90 4.92
N ASP A 96 10.25 -0.05 5.41
CA ASP A 96 10.42 -1.35 4.76
C ASP A 96 9.13 -2.16 4.89
N GLY A 97 8.44 -2.39 3.78
CA GLY A 97 7.18 -3.10 3.72
C GLY A 97 7.28 -4.62 3.88
N HIS A 98 8.50 -5.17 4.02
CA HIS A 98 8.74 -6.58 4.36
C HIS A 98 9.22 -6.76 5.81
N ASN A 99 9.30 -5.69 6.58
CA ASN A 99 9.65 -5.72 7.99
C ASN A 99 8.39 -5.60 8.86
N PHE A 100 7.96 -6.71 9.47
CA PHE A 100 6.77 -6.74 10.32
C PHE A 100 6.86 -5.79 11.52
N GLU A 101 8.03 -5.62 12.14
CA GLU A 101 8.20 -4.69 13.26
C GLU A 101 7.98 -3.25 12.79
N ALA A 102 8.57 -2.87 11.66
CA ALA A 102 8.39 -1.54 11.08
C ALA A 102 6.92 -1.24 10.72
N ILE A 103 6.19 -2.23 10.18
CA ILE A 103 4.75 -2.11 9.89
C ILE A 103 3.94 -1.91 11.18
N ILE A 104 4.20 -2.72 12.21
CA ILE A 104 3.49 -2.65 13.49
C ILE A 104 3.72 -1.28 14.15
N ASP A 105 4.97 -0.82 14.18
CA ASP A 105 5.34 0.46 14.78
C ASP A 105 4.69 1.62 14.03
N ALA A 106 4.74 1.61 12.68
CA ALA A 106 4.14 2.67 11.88
C ALA A 106 2.63 2.76 12.00
N VAL A 107 1.94 1.61 12.12
CA VAL A 107 0.49 1.57 12.37
C VAL A 107 0.17 2.07 13.77
N ASN A 108 0.96 1.72 14.77
CA ASN A 108 0.75 2.21 16.14
C ASN A 108 0.97 3.72 16.23
N GLU A 109 2.02 4.24 15.59
CA GLU A 109 2.28 5.68 15.50
C GLU A 109 1.16 6.42 14.76
N ALA A 110 0.72 5.92 13.60
CA ALA A 110 -0.41 6.47 12.86
C ALA A 110 -1.69 6.55 13.69
N LYS A 111 -2.02 5.49 14.45
CA LYS A 111 -3.19 5.45 15.35
C LYS A 111 -3.08 6.41 16.53
N SER A 112 -1.88 6.86 16.89
CA SER A 112 -1.66 7.87 17.92
C SER A 112 -1.82 9.31 17.40
N ASN A 113 -1.85 9.49 16.07
CA ASN A 113 -1.97 10.79 15.42
C ASN A 113 -3.43 11.13 15.09
N TYR A 114 -4.13 11.75 16.04
CA TYR A 114 -5.56 12.09 15.88
C TYR A 114 -5.82 13.40 15.13
N GLN A 115 -4.79 14.20 14.82
CA GLN A 115 -4.95 15.55 14.27
C GLN A 115 -4.81 15.62 12.75
N LYS A 116 -4.22 14.59 12.14
CA LYS A 116 -3.92 14.54 10.72
C LYS A 116 -4.16 13.13 10.18
N PRO A 117 -4.69 12.97 8.96
CA PRO A 117 -4.65 11.67 8.30
C PRO A 117 -3.20 11.19 8.15
N SER A 118 -3.00 9.88 8.22
CA SER A 118 -1.67 9.25 8.12
C SER A 118 -1.52 8.47 6.83
N ILE A 119 -0.35 8.55 6.22
CA ILE A 119 0.09 7.67 5.13
C ILE A 119 1.34 6.91 5.57
N ILE A 120 1.34 5.62 5.29
CA ILE A 120 2.48 4.73 5.42
C ILE A 120 2.88 4.33 4.00
N ILE A 121 4.03 4.81 3.54
CA ILE A 121 4.63 4.44 2.26
C ILE A 121 5.49 3.21 2.54
N ALA A 122 4.94 2.03 2.23
CA ALA A 122 5.60 0.76 2.44
C ALA A 122 6.35 0.39 1.16
N HIS A 123 7.68 0.44 1.21
CA HIS A 123 8.53 0.04 0.09
C HIS A 123 8.54 -1.49 0.04
N THR A 124 7.97 -2.07 -1.02
CA THR A 124 7.86 -3.52 -1.17
C THR A 124 8.52 -4.00 -2.47
N ILE A 125 8.50 -5.32 -2.67
CA ILE A 125 9.01 -6.02 -3.83
C ILE A 125 7.80 -6.74 -4.40
N PRO A 126 7.35 -6.42 -5.63
CA PRO A 126 6.24 -7.14 -6.23
C PRO A 126 6.66 -8.59 -6.46
N GLY A 127 5.78 -9.55 -6.15
CA GLY A 127 6.12 -10.97 -6.26
C GLY A 127 7.03 -11.52 -5.15
N LYS A 128 7.22 -10.78 -4.04
CA LYS A 128 8.12 -11.17 -2.92
C LYS A 128 7.99 -12.64 -2.52
N GLY A 129 9.13 -13.31 -2.42
CA GLY A 129 9.26 -14.69 -1.97
C GLY A 129 9.21 -15.73 -3.09
N VAL A 130 9.08 -15.29 -4.35
CA VAL A 130 9.15 -16.14 -5.54
C VAL A 130 10.15 -15.54 -6.53
N GLU A 131 11.33 -16.13 -6.67
CA GLU A 131 12.50 -15.58 -7.37
C GLU A 131 12.17 -15.18 -8.81
N PHE A 132 11.44 -16.02 -9.54
CA PHE A 132 11.08 -15.74 -10.93
C PHE A 132 9.94 -14.72 -11.10
N MET A 133 9.35 -14.23 -10.00
CA MET A 133 8.31 -13.19 -9.99
C MET A 133 8.78 -11.85 -9.41
N GLU A 134 9.85 -11.84 -8.61
CA GLU A 134 10.31 -10.63 -7.92
C GLU A 134 10.70 -9.52 -8.91
N GLU A 135 10.19 -8.30 -8.68
CA GLU A 135 10.53 -7.08 -9.44
C GLU A 135 10.15 -7.11 -10.94
N LEU A 136 9.19 -7.97 -11.32
CA LEU A 136 8.82 -8.20 -12.72
C LEU A 136 7.37 -7.76 -13.03
N PRO A 137 7.16 -6.66 -13.79
CA PRO A 137 5.84 -6.16 -14.18
C PRO A 137 4.95 -7.18 -14.90
N GLU A 138 5.54 -8.10 -15.67
CA GLU A 138 4.79 -9.13 -16.40
C GLU A 138 3.98 -10.07 -15.50
N TRP A 139 4.35 -10.17 -14.22
CA TRP A 139 3.67 -10.99 -13.23
C TRP A 139 2.52 -10.27 -12.53
N HIS A 140 2.24 -9.00 -12.85
CA HIS A 140 1.14 -8.24 -12.27
C HIS A 140 -0.23 -8.90 -12.47
N GLY A 141 -0.47 -9.46 -13.67
CA GLY A 141 -1.76 -10.07 -14.04
C GLY A 141 -1.66 -11.47 -14.66
N LYS A 142 -0.45 -12.03 -14.75
CA LYS A 142 -0.21 -13.35 -15.35
C LYS A 142 -0.43 -14.45 -14.30
N SER A 143 -1.25 -15.44 -14.64
CA SER A 143 -1.36 -16.66 -13.83
C SER A 143 -0.14 -17.57 -14.05
N PRO A 144 0.43 -18.17 -12.99
CA PRO A 144 1.50 -19.17 -13.16
C PRO A 144 0.95 -20.45 -13.80
N SER A 145 1.79 -21.10 -14.60
CA SER A 145 1.57 -22.47 -15.05
C SER A 145 1.65 -23.46 -13.88
N LEU A 146 1.28 -24.71 -14.12
CA LEU A 146 1.40 -25.76 -13.09
C LEU A 146 2.85 -25.95 -12.62
N GLY A 147 3.82 -25.86 -13.53
CA GLY A 147 5.25 -25.97 -13.20
C GLY A 147 5.73 -24.82 -12.32
N GLU A 148 5.48 -23.58 -12.77
CA GLU A 148 5.80 -22.36 -12.00
C GLU A 148 5.08 -22.36 -10.63
N THR A 149 3.87 -22.91 -10.53
CA THR A 149 3.15 -23.04 -9.24
C THR A 149 3.86 -23.97 -8.27
N VAL A 150 4.36 -25.12 -8.74
CA VAL A 150 5.10 -26.07 -7.88
C VAL A 150 6.40 -25.45 -7.38
N GLU A 151 7.11 -24.75 -8.26
CA GLU A 151 8.35 -24.03 -7.94
C GLU A 151 8.11 -22.91 -6.91
N ALA A 152 7.13 -22.04 -7.15
CA ALA A 152 6.77 -20.97 -6.21
C ALA A 152 6.34 -21.51 -4.84
N LEU A 153 5.57 -22.59 -4.79
CA LEU A 153 5.18 -23.22 -3.52
C LEU A 153 6.37 -23.81 -2.77
N TYR A 154 7.33 -24.40 -3.48
CA TYR A 154 8.56 -24.90 -2.86
C TYR A 154 9.35 -23.74 -2.24
N GLU A 155 9.56 -22.65 -2.99
CA GLU A 155 10.29 -21.48 -2.50
C GLU A 155 9.64 -20.86 -1.26
N LEU A 156 8.32 -20.66 -1.29
CA LEU A 156 7.58 -20.07 -0.17
C LEU A 156 7.59 -20.95 1.09
N ARG A 157 7.48 -22.27 0.94
CA ARG A 157 7.42 -23.20 2.09
C ARG A 157 8.78 -23.43 2.73
N THR A 158 9.84 -23.37 1.94
CA THR A 158 11.19 -23.69 2.38
C THR A 158 12.06 -22.44 2.57
N LEU A 159 11.51 -21.24 2.33
CA LEU A 159 12.30 -20.01 2.21
C LEU A 159 13.48 -20.22 1.25
N ALA A 160 13.18 -20.68 0.03
CA ALA A 160 14.15 -21.09 -0.98
C ALA A 160 15.20 -22.10 -0.45
N GLY A 161 14.75 -23.08 0.33
CA GLY A 161 15.58 -24.12 0.93
C GLY A 161 16.29 -23.74 2.24
N ALA A 162 16.05 -22.56 2.80
CA ALA A 162 16.61 -22.15 4.09
C ALA A 162 15.98 -22.85 5.30
N ILE A 163 14.76 -23.38 5.17
CA ILE A 163 14.05 -24.16 6.20
C ILE A 163 13.43 -25.43 5.61
N GLU A 164 13.23 -26.44 6.46
CA GLU A 164 12.41 -27.61 6.12
C GLU A 164 10.92 -27.27 6.24
N SER A 165 10.13 -27.77 5.30
CA SER A 165 8.68 -27.56 5.25
C SER A 165 7.95 -28.70 5.95
N ASP A 166 7.00 -28.38 6.84
CA ASP A 166 6.13 -29.37 7.51
C ASP A 166 5.06 -29.98 6.58
N HIS A 167 5.04 -29.59 5.30
CA HIS A 167 3.97 -29.89 4.33
C HIS A 167 4.40 -30.77 3.14
N ASP A 168 5.45 -31.57 3.31
CA ASP A 168 5.89 -32.58 2.34
C ASP A 168 5.14 -33.92 2.47
#